data_AF-A0A553NE71-F1
#
_entry.id   AF-A0A553NE71-F1
#
_cell.length_a   1.000
_cell.length_b   1.000
_cell.length_c   1.000
_cell.angle_alpha   90.00
_cell.angle_beta   90.00
_cell.angle_gamma   90.00
#
_symmetry.space_group_name_H-M   'P 1'
#
loop_
_entity.id
_entity.type
_entity.pdbx_description
1 polymer ?
#
loop_
_entity_poly.entity_id
_entity_poly.type
_entity_poly.pdbx_seq_one_letter_code
_entity_poly.pdbx_strand_id
1 'polypeptide(L)'
;MSSSILLLRQFHPHPRSTSCSLNSSLSRGRPSWLRVAQLRPSGSLFHHQSGPHRVPRGAGPRSPSFRYHRSAQVLLDKFIKHVKYEASLVVKAPFHIKVKGSHFEQDPERAKTASGDLGSSTNPRKNLPSILKQLMQQKEIGETERQVLNRLSDDLRAEYEAQLEDFRQLDPYSEEKVPLHVMLYGRRIHRVDSYSILSSKSQQSHLYVTDASTFEEAQAMFSRLEPGGNKFESCGSISIWQPRHPGASTDHEPVTGISADAEIVAGLKLYIPHHVLDTFDNGLKGVFLVPTLMDRIYLQSKNEGSIELDGHIINELTSVGIYTEAGNIRVKELCSCEVKLASRFGDIISDGTLEGHVVVETYGQGDFQAKYIEGPSLTVTTENGDINVTGEIHTNASQFFTQCGDITLKQLHNSSCIMIRESGNLTMHLVHGEVTAIVKKGDIHATVDSVTGSSSLQAAEGDLTLTIPEKHSFRICATATTTNIAPKILNSGELFLSEKSTHQKFTSGSMMGGKDEDIPMLTVYVPNGALNILMTPNEEHHEELDSIS
;
A
#
# COMPACT_ATOMS: atom_id res chain seq x y z
N MET A 1 -18.87 45.72 -6.34
CA MET A 1 -19.56 45.56 -5.03
C MET A 1 -20.34 44.27 -5.09
N SER A 2 -19.78 43.18 -4.57
CA SER A 2 -20.40 41.85 -4.61
C SER A 2 -20.99 41.54 -3.23
N SER A 3 -22.31 41.38 -3.16
CA SER A 3 -23.03 41.13 -1.92
C SER A 3 -22.91 39.66 -1.52
N SER A 4 -22.13 39.37 -0.48
CA SER A 4 -22.04 38.04 0.12
C SER A 4 -23.28 37.75 0.97
N ILE A 5 -24.02 36.69 0.66
CA ILE A 5 -25.17 36.22 1.45
C ILE A 5 -24.64 35.38 2.63
N LEU A 6 -24.77 35.92 3.84
CA LEU A 6 -24.54 35.22 5.10
C LEU A 6 -25.78 34.39 5.46
N LEU A 7 -25.69 33.07 5.36
CA LEU A 7 -26.69 32.14 5.90
C LEU A 7 -26.22 31.62 7.27
N LEU A 8 -26.60 32.34 8.33
CA LEU A 8 -26.47 31.85 9.71
C LEU A 8 -27.69 30.98 10.03
N ARG A 9 -27.46 29.69 10.31
CA ARG A 9 -28.49 28.79 10.82
C ARG A 9 -28.39 28.75 12.35
N GLN A 10 -29.20 29.55 13.04
CA GLN A 10 -29.37 29.44 14.50
C GLN A 10 -30.32 28.28 14.80
N PHE A 11 -29.87 27.30 15.57
CA PHE A 11 -30.74 26.26 16.14
C PHE A 11 -31.03 26.59 17.61
N HIS A 12 -32.31 26.78 17.94
CA HIS A 12 -32.78 26.80 19.32
C HIS A 12 -32.90 25.37 19.88
N PRO A 13 -32.57 25.14 21.16
CA PRO A 13 -32.78 23.85 21.80
C PRO A 13 -34.27 23.67 22.15
N HIS A 14 -34.88 22.58 21.70
CA HIS A 14 -36.21 22.17 22.17
C HIS A 14 -36.11 21.51 23.56
N PRO A 15 -37.01 21.83 24.51
CA PRO A 15 -37.07 21.16 25.79
C PRO A 15 -37.80 19.82 25.66
N ARG A 16 -37.28 18.80 26.37
CA ARG A 16 -37.93 17.50 26.54
C ARG A 16 -39.10 17.64 27.53
N SER A 17 -40.28 17.16 27.16
CA SER A 17 -41.37 16.86 28.08
C SER A 17 -41.68 15.36 28.11
N THR A 18 -42.08 14.93 29.29
CA THR A 18 -42.33 13.55 29.74
C THR A 18 -43.78 13.10 29.51
N SER A 19 -43.95 11.77 29.60
CA SER A 19 -45.16 10.98 29.94
C SER A 19 -46.30 10.86 28.91
N CYS A 20 -46.61 9.62 28.52
CA CYS A 20 -47.87 8.94 28.88
C CYS A 20 -47.84 7.46 28.49
N SER A 21 -48.61 6.68 29.26
CA SER A 21 -48.67 5.23 29.38
C SER A 21 -49.94 4.61 28.76
N LEU A 22 -49.91 3.29 28.52
CA LEU A 22 -51.03 2.32 28.34
C LEU A 22 -51.80 2.43 26.98
N ASN A 23 -52.25 1.38 26.29
CA ASN A 23 -52.55 -0.02 26.63
C ASN A 23 -52.75 -0.89 25.35
N SER A 24 -52.49 -2.22 25.46
CA SER A 24 -53.11 -3.41 24.80
C SER A 24 -53.46 -3.40 23.28
N SER A 25 -53.21 -4.43 22.46
CA SER A 25 -53.65 -5.84 22.61
C SER A 25 -53.11 -6.79 21.51
N LEU A 26 -52.79 -8.03 21.93
CA LEU A 26 -52.94 -9.37 21.31
C LEU A 26 -52.87 -9.60 19.77
N SER A 27 -51.95 -10.49 19.36
CA SER A 27 -52.26 -11.85 18.80
C SER A 27 -50.94 -12.59 18.45
N ARG A 28 -50.53 -13.59 19.23
CA ARG A 28 -50.59 -15.05 18.97
C ARG A 28 -50.14 -15.51 17.56
N GLY A 29 -48.99 -16.19 17.51
CA GLY A 29 -48.57 -17.06 16.41
C GLY A 29 -47.15 -17.64 16.58
N ARG A 30 -47.03 -18.77 17.30
CA ARG A 30 -45.92 -19.75 17.23
C ARG A 30 -46.56 -21.14 17.08
N PRO A 31 -45.95 -22.08 16.34
CA PRO A 31 -44.98 -23.06 16.92
C PRO A 31 -43.70 -23.24 16.05
N SER A 32 -42.48 -23.34 16.61
CA SER A 32 -41.65 -24.57 16.89
C SER A 32 -41.47 -25.51 15.68
N TRP A 33 -40.32 -26.04 15.26
CA TRP A 33 -39.16 -26.73 15.89
C TRP A 33 -37.94 -26.61 14.92
N LEU A 34 -36.65 -26.61 15.30
CA LEU A 34 -35.81 -27.80 15.58
C LEU A 34 -34.44 -27.37 16.15
N ARG A 35 -33.96 -28.09 17.17
CA ARG A 35 -32.54 -28.23 17.58
C ARG A 35 -32.03 -29.57 17.04
N VAL A 36 -30.72 -29.66 16.76
CA VAL A 36 -29.78 -30.82 16.77
C VAL A 36 -28.56 -30.34 15.94
N ALA A 37 -27.27 -30.57 16.21
CA ALA A 37 -26.50 -31.12 17.32
C ALA A 37 -25.04 -30.63 17.18
N GLN A 38 -24.30 -30.71 18.29
CA GLN A 38 -22.83 -30.69 18.32
C GLN A 38 -22.27 -31.99 17.73
N LEU A 39 -21.21 -31.91 16.94
CA LEU A 39 -20.18 -32.94 16.84
C LEU A 39 -18.81 -32.30 16.55
N ARG A 40 -17.82 -32.64 17.39
CA ARG A 40 -16.37 -32.56 17.12
C ARG A 40 -15.91 -33.89 16.53
N PRO A 41 -14.82 -33.91 15.76
CA PRO A 41 -13.60 -34.65 16.16
C PRO A 41 -12.31 -33.81 15.95
N SER A 42 -11.33 -33.73 16.86
CA SER A 42 -10.12 -34.60 16.99
C SER A 42 -9.43 -34.90 15.64
N GLY A 43 -8.15 -34.66 15.39
CA GLY A 43 -6.98 -34.22 16.17
C GLY A 43 -5.73 -34.27 15.26
N SER A 44 -4.55 -33.94 15.80
CA SER A 44 -3.16 -34.21 15.32
C SER A 44 -2.32 -32.92 15.40
N LEU A 45 -1.52 -32.74 16.46
CA LEU A 45 -0.11 -33.17 16.62
C LEU A 45 0.87 -32.32 15.80
N PHE A 46 1.41 -31.25 16.41
CA PHE A 46 2.84 -30.95 16.33
C PHE A 46 3.31 -30.39 17.68
N HIS A 47 4.42 -30.96 18.14
CA HIS A 47 4.97 -30.90 19.48
C HIS A 47 6.25 -30.07 19.37
N HIS A 48 6.29 -28.87 19.96
CA HIS A 48 7.56 -28.21 20.26
C HIS A 48 7.66 -27.97 21.77
N GLN A 49 8.55 -28.76 22.38
CA GLN A 49 8.94 -28.68 23.77
C GLN A 49 9.73 -27.38 24.01
N SER A 50 9.25 -26.57 24.94
CA SER A 50 10.08 -25.64 25.70
C SER A 50 9.75 -25.82 27.17
N GLY A 51 10.77 -26.17 27.96
CA GLY A 51 10.63 -26.58 29.36
C GLY A 51 10.24 -25.44 30.30
N PRO A 52 9.66 -25.73 31.48
CA PRO A 52 9.21 -24.70 32.40
C PRO A 52 10.33 -24.27 33.36
N HIS A 53 10.85 -23.05 33.18
CA HIS A 53 11.51 -22.36 34.28
C HIS A 53 10.47 -21.91 35.31
N ARG A 54 10.43 -22.63 36.45
CA ARG A 54 9.69 -22.23 37.65
C ARG A 54 10.37 -21.01 38.30
N VAL A 55 9.76 -19.84 38.16
CA VAL A 55 10.03 -18.68 39.01
C VAL A 55 9.01 -18.70 40.18
N PRO A 56 9.43 -18.52 41.44
CA PRO A 56 8.53 -18.58 42.58
C PRO A 56 7.55 -17.40 42.58
N ARG A 57 6.27 -17.73 42.81
CA ARG A 57 5.16 -16.77 42.96
C ARG A 57 5.34 -15.94 44.23
N GLY A 58 5.80 -14.71 44.09
CA GLY A 58 5.57 -13.65 45.06
C GLY A 58 4.14 -13.12 44.92
N ALA A 59 3.32 -13.30 45.94
CA ALA A 59 1.99 -12.71 46.04
C ALA A 59 2.11 -11.20 46.34
N GLY A 60 2.33 -10.40 45.30
CA GLY A 60 2.20 -8.94 45.37
C GLY A 60 0.74 -8.50 45.21
N PRO A 61 0.32 -7.38 45.83
CA PRO A 61 -1.03 -6.85 45.68
C PRO A 61 -1.30 -6.52 44.21
N ARG A 62 -2.37 -7.10 43.66
CA ARG A 62 -2.83 -6.84 42.30
C ARG A 62 -3.20 -5.36 42.17
N SER A 63 -2.31 -4.57 41.58
CA SER A 63 -2.65 -3.23 41.11
C SER A 63 -3.87 -3.33 40.18
N PRO A 64 -4.93 -2.53 40.39
CA PRO A 64 -6.09 -2.56 39.52
C PRO A 64 -5.62 -2.17 38.12
N SER A 65 -5.70 -3.11 37.18
CA SER A 65 -5.49 -2.82 35.77
C SER A 65 -6.57 -1.84 35.33
N PHE A 66 -6.24 -0.55 35.33
CA PHE A 66 -7.03 0.51 34.71
C PHE A 66 -7.10 0.19 33.22
N ARG A 67 -8.09 -0.61 32.82
CA ARG A 67 -8.50 -0.69 31.42
C ARG A 67 -9.07 0.67 31.10
N TYR A 68 -8.25 1.51 30.46
CA TYR A 68 -8.77 2.69 29.78
C TYR A 68 -9.87 2.22 28.85
N HIS A 69 -11.12 2.51 29.22
CA HIS A 69 -12.25 2.32 28.33
C HIS A 69 -12.00 3.27 27.17
N ARG A 70 -11.50 2.75 26.04
CA ARG A 70 -11.46 3.50 24.78
C ARG A 70 -12.87 4.02 24.56
N SER A 71 -13.05 5.32 24.75
CA SER A 71 -14.35 5.96 24.57
C SER A 71 -14.77 5.71 23.13
N ALA A 72 -15.91 5.04 22.94
CA ALA A 72 -16.41 4.74 21.61
C ALA A 72 -16.49 6.02 20.77
N GLN A 73 -15.86 6.00 19.60
CA GLN A 73 -15.97 7.08 18.63
C GLN A 73 -17.44 7.24 18.19
N VAL A 74 -17.91 8.47 18.11
CA VAL A 74 -19.24 8.83 17.62
C VAL A 74 -19.11 9.69 16.37
N LEU A 75 -20.07 9.59 15.46
CA LEU A 75 -20.16 10.50 14.31
C LEU A 75 -20.47 11.91 14.84
N LEU A 76 -19.58 12.86 14.59
CA LEU A 76 -19.74 14.25 14.97
C LEU A 76 -20.53 15.03 13.91
N ASP A 77 -20.13 14.88 12.64
CA ASP A 77 -20.78 15.58 11.53
C ASP A 77 -20.57 14.85 10.20
N LYS A 78 -21.44 15.14 9.22
CA LYS A 78 -21.37 14.62 7.85
C LYS A 78 -21.51 15.76 6.86
N PHE A 79 -20.48 15.92 6.03
CA PHE A 79 -20.44 16.88 4.93
C PHE A 79 -20.59 16.17 3.60
N ILE A 80 -21.24 16.83 2.66
CA ILE A 80 -21.40 16.35 1.28
C ILE A 80 -20.88 17.45 0.36
N LYS A 81 -19.93 17.10 -0.50
CA LYS A 81 -19.41 17.99 -1.55
C LYS A 81 -19.71 17.37 -2.90
N HIS A 82 -20.27 18.13 -3.81
CA HIS A 82 -20.58 17.65 -5.16
C HIS A 82 -19.36 17.91 -6.06
N VAL A 83 -18.84 16.86 -6.68
CA VAL A 83 -17.59 16.86 -7.45
C VAL A 83 -17.80 16.20 -8.80
N LYS A 84 -16.99 16.54 -9.80
CA LYS A 84 -16.91 15.74 -11.03
C LYS A 84 -16.25 14.39 -10.72
N TYR A 85 -16.51 13.38 -11.55
CA TYR A 85 -15.90 12.06 -11.42
C TYR A 85 -14.36 12.16 -11.41
N GLU A 86 -13.78 12.84 -12.39
CA GLU A 86 -12.33 13.03 -12.57
C GLU A 86 -11.67 14.03 -11.59
N ALA A 87 -12.29 14.28 -10.43
CA ALA A 87 -11.71 15.16 -9.44
C ALA A 87 -10.48 14.53 -8.76
N SER A 88 -9.61 15.36 -8.17
CA SER A 88 -8.55 14.91 -7.28
C SER A 88 -8.87 15.26 -5.84
N LEU A 89 -8.62 14.32 -4.92
CA LEU A 89 -8.75 14.53 -3.48
C LEU A 89 -7.38 14.80 -2.87
N VAL A 90 -7.26 15.90 -2.13
CA VAL A 90 -6.08 16.19 -1.30
C VAL A 90 -6.52 16.39 0.14
N VAL A 91 -6.02 15.58 1.07
CA VAL A 91 -6.33 15.67 2.51
C VAL A 91 -5.05 15.85 3.29
N LYS A 92 -5.03 16.84 4.18
CA LYS A 92 -3.99 17.07 5.18
C LYS A 92 -4.65 17.13 6.55
N ALA A 93 -4.42 16.18 7.44
CA ALA A 93 -5.07 16.18 8.76
C ALA A 93 -4.17 15.61 9.87
N PRO A 94 -4.20 16.16 11.09
CA PRO A 94 -3.40 15.69 12.23
C PRO A 94 -4.07 14.53 12.99
N PHE A 95 -4.92 13.76 12.32
CA PHE A 95 -5.72 12.68 12.90
C PHE A 95 -5.94 11.56 11.87
N HIS A 96 -6.56 10.45 12.30
CA HIS A 96 -6.74 9.29 11.43
C HIS A 96 -7.58 9.58 10.19
N ILE A 97 -7.09 9.21 9.01
CA ILE A 97 -7.81 9.37 7.74
C ILE A 97 -8.17 7.99 7.22
N LYS A 98 -9.42 7.82 6.75
CA LYS A 98 -9.86 6.64 6.03
C LYS A 98 -10.53 7.06 4.73
N VAL A 99 -10.05 6.57 3.60
CA VAL A 99 -10.65 6.80 2.29
C VAL A 99 -11.13 5.48 1.72
N LYS A 100 -12.36 5.46 1.20
CA LYS A 100 -12.92 4.30 0.52
C LYS A 100 -13.68 4.76 -0.73
N GLY A 101 -13.63 3.99 -1.80
CA GLY A 101 -14.56 4.20 -2.89
C GLY A 101 -16.01 3.95 -2.45
N SER A 102 -16.95 4.52 -3.19
CA SER A 102 -18.39 4.31 -2.98
C SER A 102 -19.13 4.44 -4.30
N HIS A 103 -19.99 3.47 -4.58
CA HIS A 103 -20.99 3.62 -5.64
C HIS A 103 -22.04 4.62 -5.18
N PHE A 104 -22.28 5.63 -6.00
CA PHE A 104 -23.37 6.57 -5.82
C PHE A 104 -24.37 6.31 -6.93
N GLU A 105 -25.27 5.36 -6.73
CA GLU A 105 -26.38 5.13 -7.66
C GLU A 105 -27.29 6.36 -7.66
N GLN A 106 -27.33 7.06 -8.79
CA GLN A 106 -28.18 8.25 -8.96
C GLN A 106 -29.63 7.90 -9.32
N ASP A 107 -29.92 6.64 -9.67
CA ASP A 107 -31.28 6.21 -10.00
C ASP A 107 -31.53 4.73 -9.62
N PRO A 108 -32.29 4.44 -8.55
CA PRO A 108 -32.60 3.07 -8.14
C PRO A 108 -33.43 2.29 -9.19
N GLU A 109 -34.03 2.97 -10.17
CA GLU A 109 -34.76 2.31 -11.26
C GLU A 109 -33.82 1.81 -12.38
N ARG A 110 -32.68 2.46 -12.63
CA ARG A 110 -31.64 1.97 -13.57
C ARG A 110 -30.83 0.78 -13.01
N ALA A 111 -30.71 0.67 -11.69
CA ALA A 111 -30.00 -0.44 -11.06
C ALA A 111 -30.66 -1.82 -11.33
N LYS A 112 -31.99 -1.85 -11.51
CA LYS A 112 -32.75 -3.08 -11.79
C LYS A 112 -32.54 -3.60 -13.22
N THR A 113 -32.21 -2.72 -14.17
CA THR A 113 -31.96 -3.10 -15.57
C THR A 113 -30.51 -3.46 -15.84
N ALA A 114 -29.55 -2.91 -15.09
CA ALA A 114 -28.12 -3.25 -15.24
C ALA A 114 -27.73 -4.62 -14.63
N SER A 115 -28.55 -5.18 -13.74
CA SER A 115 -28.33 -6.52 -13.16
C SER A 115 -28.85 -7.67 -14.04
N GLY A 116 -29.49 -7.39 -15.17
CA GLY A 116 -29.88 -8.38 -16.18
C GLY A 116 -29.02 -8.21 -17.42
N ASP A 117 -28.35 -9.27 -17.86
CA ASP A 117 -27.49 -9.33 -19.06
C ASP A 117 -26.14 -8.61 -19.00
N LEU A 118 -25.26 -9.05 -18.10
CA LEU A 118 -23.82 -9.13 -18.39
C LEU A 118 -23.53 -10.51 -18.99
N GLY A 119 -23.97 -10.67 -20.24
CA GLY A 119 -23.50 -11.75 -21.11
C GLY A 119 -22.00 -11.61 -21.37
N SER A 120 -21.34 -12.76 -21.50
CA SER A 120 -19.90 -12.94 -21.74
C SER A 120 -19.33 -11.99 -22.80
N SER A 121 -18.76 -10.86 -22.37
CA SER A 121 -17.91 -10.03 -23.22
C SER A 121 -16.50 -10.61 -23.19
N THR A 122 -16.02 -10.99 -24.37
CA THR A 122 -14.73 -11.61 -24.61
C THR A 122 -13.59 -10.69 -24.21
N ASN A 123 -12.73 -11.17 -23.29
CA ASN A 123 -11.44 -10.58 -22.95
C ASN A 123 -10.66 -10.12 -24.22
N PRO A 124 -10.28 -8.83 -24.35
CA PRO A 124 -9.44 -8.37 -25.45
C PRO A 124 -7.94 -8.74 -25.29
N ARG A 125 -7.59 -9.61 -24.34
CA ARG A 125 -6.19 -9.95 -23.98
C ARG A 125 -5.49 -10.97 -24.90
N LYS A 126 -6.04 -11.34 -26.08
CA LYS A 126 -5.51 -12.49 -26.85
C LYS A 126 -4.46 -12.20 -27.94
N ASN A 127 -4.14 -10.94 -28.25
CA ASN A 127 -3.23 -10.66 -29.38
C ASN A 127 -1.83 -10.10 -29.03
N LEU A 128 -1.54 -9.82 -27.75
CA LEU A 128 -0.18 -9.44 -27.33
C LEU A 128 0.90 -10.56 -27.40
N PRO A 129 0.58 -11.88 -27.32
CA PRO A 129 1.63 -12.91 -27.27
C PRO A 129 2.44 -13.12 -28.57
N SER A 130 1.94 -12.68 -29.73
CA SER A 130 2.62 -12.91 -31.02
C SER A 130 3.70 -11.86 -31.33
N ILE A 131 3.50 -10.61 -30.91
CA ILE A 131 4.46 -9.51 -31.12
C ILE A 131 5.66 -9.67 -30.17
N LEU A 132 5.41 -10.05 -28.90
CA LEU A 132 6.46 -10.35 -27.92
C LEU A 132 7.31 -11.56 -28.29
N LYS A 133 6.70 -12.62 -28.87
CA LYS A 133 7.47 -13.79 -29.35
C LYS A 133 8.41 -13.47 -30.51
N GLN A 134 8.14 -12.41 -31.28
CA GLN A 134 8.95 -12.04 -32.44
C GLN A 134 10.13 -11.12 -32.06
N LEU A 135 10.04 -10.43 -30.92
CA LEU A 135 11.12 -9.56 -30.39
C LEU A 135 12.09 -10.32 -29.47
N MET A 136 11.68 -11.43 -28.85
CA MET A 136 12.55 -12.23 -27.97
C MET A 136 13.59 -13.12 -28.70
N GLN A 137 13.75 -12.98 -30.03
CA GLN A 137 14.70 -13.79 -30.81
C GLN A 137 15.96 -13.05 -31.30
N GLN A 138 16.25 -11.83 -30.84
CA GLN A 138 17.53 -11.19 -31.15
C GLN A 138 18.23 -10.68 -29.89
N LYS A 139 19.53 -10.93 -29.87
CA LYS A 139 20.45 -10.88 -28.73
C LYS A 139 21.20 -9.54 -28.75
N GLU A 140 21.47 -9.03 -27.54
CA GLU A 140 22.31 -7.85 -27.18
C GLU A 140 21.69 -6.45 -27.10
N ILE A 141 20.90 -6.26 -26.02
CA ILE A 141 20.84 -5.15 -25.04
C ILE A 141 21.66 -3.84 -25.21
N GLY A 142 21.81 -3.23 -26.38
CA GLY A 142 22.61 -2.01 -26.57
C GLY A 142 21.98 -0.74 -25.94
N GLU A 143 22.75 0.36 -25.79
CA GLU A 143 22.22 1.68 -25.36
C GLU A 143 20.99 2.14 -26.17
N THR A 144 20.91 1.71 -27.42
CA THR A 144 19.75 1.87 -28.31
C THR A 144 18.49 1.14 -27.81
N GLU A 145 18.59 -0.05 -27.23
CA GLU A 145 17.44 -0.79 -26.70
C GLU A 145 17.00 -0.28 -25.32
N ARG A 146 17.90 0.33 -24.54
CA ARG A 146 17.52 1.12 -23.36
C ARG A 146 16.71 2.36 -23.75
N GLN A 147 17.07 3.01 -24.86
CA GLN A 147 16.24 4.06 -25.46
C GLN A 147 14.92 3.53 -26.00
N VAL A 148 14.88 2.29 -26.51
CA VAL A 148 13.63 1.64 -26.95
C VAL A 148 12.75 1.23 -25.76
N LEU A 149 13.30 0.79 -24.62
CA LEU A 149 12.53 0.51 -23.40
C LEU A 149 11.93 1.78 -22.79
N ASN A 150 12.69 2.88 -22.80
CA ASN A 150 12.14 4.19 -22.42
C ASN A 150 11.07 4.65 -23.42
N ARG A 151 11.30 4.49 -24.73
CA ARG A 151 10.27 4.77 -25.75
C ARG A 151 9.06 3.84 -25.64
N LEU A 152 9.22 2.58 -25.25
CA LEU A 152 8.13 1.62 -25.04
C LEU A 152 7.37 1.93 -23.75
N SER A 153 8.04 2.42 -22.72
CA SER A 153 7.39 2.96 -21.52
C SER A 153 6.60 4.22 -21.87
N ASP A 154 7.15 5.08 -22.72
CA ASP A 154 6.47 6.27 -23.23
C ASP A 154 5.33 5.90 -24.20
N ASP A 155 5.47 4.84 -25.00
CA ASP A 155 4.47 4.33 -25.94
C ASP A 155 3.37 3.56 -25.21
N LEU A 156 3.67 2.79 -24.15
CA LEU A 156 2.69 2.18 -23.26
C LEU A 156 1.92 3.24 -22.49
N ARG A 157 2.62 4.29 -22.06
CA ARG A 157 1.99 5.47 -21.46
C ARG A 157 1.11 6.19 -22.48
N ALA A 158 1.55 6.32 -23.74
CA ALA A 158 0.78 6.92 -24.82
C ALA A 158 -0.41 6.03 -25.25
N GLU A 159 -0.28 4.71 -25.22
CA GLU A 159 -1.34 3.75 -25.53
C GLU A 159 -2.36 3.69 -24.39
N TYR A 160 -1.90 3.76 -23.13
CA TYR A 160 -2.77 3.94 -21.97
C TYR A 160 -3.48 5.30 -22.02
N GLU A 161 -2.77 6.38 -22.39
CA GLU A 161 -3.37 7.69 -22.65
C GLU A 161 -4.36 7.65 -23.82
N ALA A 162 -4.11 6.87 -24.87
CA ALA A 162 -5.03 6.66 -26.00
C ALA A 162 -6.26 5.83 -25.60
N GLN A 163 -6.11 4.84 -24.73
CA GLN A 163 -7.24 4.09 -24.14
C GLN A 163 -8.06 5.01 -23.22
N LEU A 164 -7.40 5.88 -22.45
CA LEU A 164 -8.05 6.97 -21.69
C LEU A 164 -8.82 7.92 -22.63
N GLU A 165 -8.27 8.26 -23.80
CA GLU A 165 -8.96 9.08 -24.81
C GLU A 165 -10.22 8.39 -25.37
N ASP A 166 -10.21 7.07 -25.57
CA ASP A 166 -11.41 6.32 -25.98
C ASP A 166 -12.48 6.26 -24.88
N PHE A 167 -12.10 6.22 -23.59
CA PHE A 167 -13.04 6.36 -22.48
C PHE A 167 -13.56 7.80 -22.32
N ARG A 168 -12.72 8.81 -22.59
CA ARG A 168 -13.12 10.23 -22.64
C ARG A 168 -14.12 10.56 -23.75
N GLN A 169 -14.36 9.66 -24.71
CA GLN A 169 -15.42 9.82 -25.72
C GLN A 169 -16.83 9.54 -25.17
N LEU A 170 -16.96 8.98 -23.95
CA LEU A 170 -18.20 9.06 -23.18
C LEU A 170 -18.38 10.50 -22.70
N ASP A 171 -19.30 11.22 -23.35
CA ASP A 171 -19.66 12.64 -23.15
C ASP A 171 -18.93 13.32 -21.96
N PRO A 172 -17.72 13.89 -22.20
CA PRO A 172 -16.91 14.54 -21.16
C PRO A 172 -17.58 15.81 -20.58
N TYR A 173 -18.79 16.10 -21.07
CA TYR A 173 -19.67 17.20 -20.69
C TYR A 173 -20.88 16.76 -19.88
N SER A 174 -20.95 15.51 -19.38
CA SER A 174 -21.87 15.28 -18.27
C SER A 174 -21.42 16.17 -17.11
N GLU A 175 -22.11 17.30 -16.91
CA GLU A 175 -21.95 18.18 -15.75
C GLU A 175 -22.41 17.49 -14.45
N GLU A 176 -22.57 16.17 -14.50
CA GLU A 176 -23.09 15.34 -13.45
C GLU A 176 -22.10 15.34 -12.30
N LYS A 177 -22.50 16.02 -11.23
CA LYS A 177 -21.73 16.07 -10.01
C LYS A 177 -22.16 14.91 -9.13
N VAL A 178 -21.16 14.13 -8.71
CA VAL A 178 -21.33 13.06 -7.74
C VAL A 178 -21.04 13.55 -6.32
N PRO A 179 -21.76 13.01 -5.32
CA PRO A 179 -21.50 13.38 -3.94
C PRO A 179 -20.23 12.70 -3.44
N LEU A 180 -19.33 13.48 -2.84
CA LEU A 180 -18.24 13.03 -1.99
C LEU A 180 -18.69 13.22 -0.54
N HIS A 181 -18.78 12.13 0.22
CA HIS A 181 -19.17 12.19 1.63
C HIS A 181 -17.93 12.29 2.51
N VAL A 182 -17.92 13.27 3.41
CA VAL A 182 -16.91 13.41 4.47
C VAL A 182 -17.60 13.23 5.80
N MET A 183 -17.25 12.18 6.54
CA MET A 183 -17.76 11.92 7.88
C MET A 183 -16.65 12.17 8.89
N LEU A 184 -16.92 13.03 9.86
CA LEU A 184 -15.99 13.32 10.94
C LEU A 184 -16.45 12.59 12.21
N TYR A 185 -15.60 11.71 12.73
CA TYR A 185 -15.81 11.01 13.98
C TYR A 185 -14.94 11.60 15.08
N GLY A 186 -15.38 11.46 16.32
CA GLY A 186 -14.70 11.98 17.50
C GLY A 186 -15.21 11.36 18.79
N ARG A 187 -14.78 11.91 19.93
CA ARG A 187 -15.31 11.54 21.25
C ARG A 187 -16.65 12.24 21.48
N ARG A 188 -17.47 11.71 22.40
CA ARG A 188 -18.77 12.32 22.76
C ARG A 188 -18.68 13.74 23.32
N ILE A 189 -17.52 14.11 23.86
CA ILE A 189 -17.25 15.45 24.38
C ILE A 189 -16.88 16.44 23.27
N HIS A 190 -16.52 15.95 22.08
CA HIS A 190 -16.21 16.82 20.96
C HIS A 190 -17.49 17.39 20.37
N ARG A 191 -17.41 18.65 19.98
CA ARG A 191 -18.42 19.41 19.27
C ARG A 191 -17.81 19.89 17.96
N VAL A 192 -18.63 19.94 16.92
CA VAL A 192 -18.27 20.49 15.61
C VAL A 192 -19.18 21.67 15.32
N ASP A 193 -18.59 22.81 15.06
CA ASP A 193 -19.28 23.97 14.49
C ASP A 193 -18.71 24.21 13.08
N SER A 194 -19.59 24.52 12.12
CA SER A 194 -19.19 24.70 10.73
C SER A 194 -19.78 25.97 10.12
N TYR A 195 -19.01 26.61 9.26
CA TYR A 195 -19.50 27.70 8.40
C TYR A 195 -18.98 27.52 6.98
N SER A 196 -19.75 27.98 5.99
CA SER A 196 -19.36 27.90 4.59
C SER A 196 -19.39 29.26 3.93
N ILE A 197 -18.33 29.56 3.18
CA ILE A 197 -18.19 30.73 2.33
C ILE A 197 -18.36 30.26 0.90
N LEU A 198 -19.40 30.77 0.24
CA LEU A 198 -19.66 30.53 -1.18
C LEU A 198 -19.06 31.68 -1.97
N SER A 199 -18.10 31.37 -2.85
CA SER A 199 -17.65 32.28 -3.89
C SER A 199 -18.18 31.80 -5.25
N SER A 200 -18.13 32.65 -6.27
CA SER A 200 -18.53 32.28 -7.63
C SER A 200 -17.69 31.14 -8.22
N LYS A 201 -16.47 30.92 -7.72
CA LYS A 201 -15.52 29.94 -8.26
C LYS A 201 -15.28 28.73 -7.35
N SER A 202 -15.40 28.89 -6.04
CA SER A 202 -15.10 27.85 -5.08
C SER A 202 -16.01 27.87 -3.85
N GLN A 203 -16.25 26.69 -3.29
CA GLN A 203 -16.93 26.53 -2.01
C GLN A 203 -15.91 26.19 -0.91
N GLN A 204 -15.71 27.10 0.03
CA GLN A 204 -14.84 26.86 1.18
C GLN A 204 -15.67 26.70 2.45
N SER A 205 -15.51 25.56 3.12
CA SER A 205 -16.11 25.30 4.44
C SER A 205 -15.03 25.33 5.51
N HIS A 206 -15.33 25.90 6.67
CA HIS A 206 -14.45 25.95 7.82
C HIS A 206 -15.11 25.19 8.96
N LEU A 207 -14.37 24.28 9.58
CA LEU A 207 -14.81 23.42 10.66
C LEU A 207 -14.01 23.69 11.92
N TYR A 208 -14.72 23.89 13.02
CA TYR A 208 -14.16 24.09 14.34
C TYR A 208 -14.51 22.88 15.18
N VAL A 209 -13.50 22.15 15.64
CA VAL A 209 -13.69 21.02 16.55
C VAL A 209 -13.18 21.42 17.91
N THR A 210 -14.00 21.30 18.94
CA THR A 210 -13.68 21.69 20.31
C THR A 210 -14.30 20.71 21.30
N ASP A 211 -13.71 20.59 22.48
CA ASP A 211 -14.27 19.88 23.64
C ASP A 211 -14.89 20.84 24.67
N ALA A 212 -14.99 22.13 24.34
CA ALA A 212 -15.60 23.16 25.17
C ALA A 212 -17.08 22.87 25.43
N SER A 213 -17.48 23.10 26.69
CA SER A 213 -18.86 22.93 27.16
C SER A 213 -19.77 24.10 26.76
N THR A 214 -19.20 25.30 26.59
CA THR A 214 -19.92 26.52 26.18
C THR A 214 -19.28 27.19 24.97
N PHE A 215 -20.03 28.08 24.32
CA PHE A 215 -19.53 28.86 23.18
C PHE A 215 -18.42 29.83 23.59
N GLU A 216 -18.55 30.47 24.75
CA GLU A 216 -17.57 31.41 25.29
C GLU A 216 -16.24 30.72 25.60
N GLU A 217 -16.30 29.50 26.12
CA GLU A 217 -15.13 28.65 26.36
C GLU A 217 -14.46 28.28 25.03
N ALA A 218 -15.24 27.85 24.02
CA ALA A 218 -14.71 27.57 22.69
C ALA A 218 -14.03 28.81 22.09
N GLN A 219 -14.69 29.97 22.15
CA GLN A 219 -14.13 31.23 21.68
C GLN A 219 -12.83 31.58 22.40
N ALA A 220 -12.76 31.38 23.72
CA ALA A 220 -11.55 31.62 24.50
C ALA A 220 -10.41 30.66 24.12
N MET A 221 -10.70 29.38 23.85
CA MET A 221 -9.71 28.40 23.40
C MET A 221 -9.06 28.82 22.08
N PHE A 222 -9.87 29.26 21.11
CA PHE A 222 -9.34 29.71 19.83
C PHE A 222 -8.64 31.07 19.96
N SER A 223 -9.14 31.99 20.80
CA SER A 223 -8.57 33.34 20.96
C SER A 223 -7.20 33.39 21.65
N ARG A 224 -6.83 32.35 22.41
CA ARG A 224 -5.55 32.27 23.12
C ARG A 224 -4.35 31.89 22.25
N LEU A 225 -4.57 31.57 20.97
CA LEU A 225 -3.54 30.91 20.16
C LEU A 225 -2.37 31.80 19.71
N GLU A 226 -2.42 33.14 19.72
CA GLU A 226 -1.22 33.96 19.44
C GLU A 226 -1.34 35.40 20.00
N PRO A 227 -0.36 35.89 20.80
CA PRO A 227 -0.26 37.29 21.19
C PRO A 227 0.40 38.10 20.06
N GLY A 228 -0.29 38.28 18.92
CA GLY A 228 0.30 39.00 17.80
C GLY A 228 -0.55 39.23 16.55
N GLY A 229 -1.67 38.53 16.35
CA GLY A 229 -2.53 38.80 15.19
C GLY A 229 -3.63 37.76 14.95
N ASN A 230 -4.79 38.24 14.52
CA ASN A 230 -6.08 37.54 14.38
C ASN A 230 -6.14 36.39 13.34
N LYS A 231 -5.08 35.62 13.10
CA LYS A 231 -5.14 34.50 12.15
C LYS A 231 -5.04 33.17 12.87
N PHE A 232 -6.17 32.49 12.98
CA PHE A 232 -6.21 31.08 13.35
C PHE A 232 -5.48 30.27 12.29
N GLU A 233 -4.45 29.52 12.68
CA GLU A 233 -3.82 28.55 11.78
C GLU A 233 -4.71 27.32 11.66
N SER A 234 -4.98 26.89 10.43
CA SER A 234 -5.71 25.64 10.19
C SER A 234 -4.78 24.46 10.47
N CYS A 235 -5.18 23.57 11.38
CA CYS A 235 -4.40 22.37 11.68
C CYS A 235 -4.52 21.30 10.57
N GLY A 236 -5.52 21.42 9.70
CA GLY A 236 -5.72 20.54 8.56
C GLY A 236 -6.56 21.17 7.44
N SER A 237 -6.53 20.55 6.27
CA SER A 237 -7.27 20.98 5.09
C SER A 237 -7.68 19.79 4.24
N ILE A 238 -8.87 19.84 3.66
CA ILE A 238 -9.29 18.98 2.55
C ILE A 238 -9.52 19.88 1.35
N SER A 239 -9.01 19.51 0.19
CA SER A 239 -9.22 20.25 -1.06
C SER A 239 -9.55 19.28 -2.17
N ILE A 240 -10.52 19.67 -2.98
CA ILE A 240 -10.96 18.94 -4.15
C ILE A 240 -10.55 19.77 -5.36
N TRP A 241 -9.73 19.16 -6.20
CA TRP A 241 -9.19 19.79 -7.40
C TRP A 241 -9.89 19.22 -8.62
N GLN A 242 -10.06 20.04 -9.66
CA GLN A 242 -10.55 19.60 -10.95
C GLN A 242 -9.60 20.08 -12.05
N PRO A 243 -9.42 19.30 -13.12
CA PRO A 243 -8.74 19.76 -14.32
C PRO A 243 -9.40 21.04 -14.86
N ARG A 244 -8.58 22.01 -15.29
CA ARG A 244 -9.03 23.19 -16.01
C ARG A 244 -9.38 22.79 -17.43
N HIS A 245 -10.53 23.24 -17.89
CA HIS A 245 -10.93 23.06 -19.29
C HIS A 245 -9.99 23.86 -20.20
N PRO A 246 -9.34 23.25 -21.21
CA PRO A 246 -8.52 23.95 -22.18
C PRO A 246 -9.41 24.88 -23.00
N GLY A 247 -9.45 26.16 -22.63
CA GLY A 247 -10.32 27.17 -23.25
C GLY A 247 -10.82 28.26 -22.30
N ALA A 248 -10.71 28.06 -20.98
CA ALA A 248 -11.04 29.09 -20.00
C ALA A 248 -9.83 30.03 -19.75
N SER A 249 -9.71 31.11 -20.53
CA SER A 249 -8.69 32.14 -20.31
C SER A 249 -8.91 32.82 -18.96
N THR A 250 -7.98 32.64 -18.02
CA THR A 250 -7.97 33.37 -16.74
C THR A 250 -6.58 33.93 -16.46
N ASP A 251 -6.49 35.26 -16.41
CA ASP A 251 -5.26 36.06 -16.22
C ASP A 251 -4.73 36.05 -14.76
N HIS A 252 -4.68 34.89 -14.09
CA HIS A 252 -4.24 34.82 -12.69
C HIS A 252 -3.08 33.85 -12.48
N GLU A 253 -2.02 34.35 -11.81
CA GLU A 253 -0.82 33.59 -11.47
C GLU A 253 -1.12 32.37 -10.56
N PRO A 254 -0.42 31.23 -10.77
CA PRO A 254 -0.64 30.00 -10.03
C PRO A 254 -0.08 30.06 -8.59
N VAL A 255 -0.77 29.38 -7.66
CA VAL A 255 -0.31 29.17 -6.28
C VAL A 255 0.50 27.87 -6.22
N THR A 256 1.80 28.03 -5.96
CA THR A 256 2.88 27.04 -5.71
C THR A 256 2.54 25.54 -5.70
N GLY A 257 3.13 24.79 -6.65
CA GLY A 257 3.55 23.39 -6.49
C GLY A 257 2.62 22.30 -7.02
N ILE A 258 1.42 22.65 -7.50
CA ILE A 258 0.49 21.75 -8.21
C ILE A 258 0.32 22.32 -9.62
N SER A 259 0.23 21.46 -10.65
CA SER A 259 0.20 21.89 -12.06
C SER A 259 -0.72 23.10 -12.27
N ALA A 260 -0.29 24.05 -13.10
CA ALA A 260 -1.05 25.25 -13.47
C ALA A 260 -2.42 24.94 -14.12
N ASP A 261 -2.68 23.66 -14.39
CA ASP A 261 -3.84 23.14 -15.09
C ASP A 261 -4.97 22.67 -14.16
N ALA A 262 -4.91 22.90 -12.85
CA ALA A 262 -5.96 22.50 -11.93
C ALA A 262 -6.52 23.67 -11.10
N GLU A 263 -7.82 23.66 -10.83
CA GLU A 263 -8.50 24.63 -9.96
C GLU A 263 -9.11 23.94 -8.73
N ILE A 264 -9.03 24.62 -7.58
CA ILE A 264 -9.70 24.17 -6.34
C ILE A 264 -11.18 24.52 -6.43
N VAL A 265 -12.03 23.51 -6.56
CA VAL A 265 -13.48 23.69 -6.68
C VAL A 265 -14.16 23.68 -5.32
N ALA A 266 -13.63 22.89 -4.38
CA ALA A 266 -14.13 22.86 -3.01
C ALA A 266 -13.00 22.65 -2.00
N GLY A 267 -13.15 23.25 -0.82
CA GLY A 267 -12.21 23.10 0.28
C GLY A 267 -12.91 23.00 1.63
N LEU A 268 -12.26 22.31 2.57
CA LEU A 268 -12.58 22.24 3.99
C LEU A 268 -11.32 22.67 4.75
N LYS A 269 -11.43 23.65 5.64
CA LYS A 269 -10.37 24.01 6.59
C LYS A 269 -10.75 23.53 7.98
N LEU A 270 -9.82 22.89 8.67
CA LEU A 270 -10.02 22.33 10.01
C LEU A 270 -9.29 23.20 11.03
N TYR A 271 -9.99 23.58 12.08
CA TYR A 271 -9.48 24.33 13.24
C TYR A 271 -9.75 23.51 14.49
N ILE A 272 -8.68 23.00 15.09
CA ILE A 272 -8.76 22.10 16.25
C ILE A 272 -7.70 22.57 17.26
N PRO A 273 -8.08 22.87 18.52
CA PRO A 273 -7.13 23.22 19.56
C PRO A 273 -6.09 22.11 19.80
N HIS A 274 -4.85 22.50 20.11
CA HIS A 274 -3.76 21.54 20.33
C HIS A 274 -4.08 20.50 21.41
N HIS A 275 -4.69 20.89 22.53
CA HIS A 275 -5.01 19.95 23.61
C HIS A 275 -5.99 18.85 23.20
N VAL A 276 -6.84 19.09 22.18
CA VAL A 276 -7.71 18.05 21.61
C VAL A 276 -6.87 17.06 20.80
N LEU A 277 -5.87 17.53 20.06
CA LEU A 277 -4.98 16.72 19.23
C LEU A 277 -3.89 15.99 20.00
N ASP A 278 -3.41 16.57 21.11
CA ASP A 278 -2.28 16.07 21.91
C ASP A 278 -2.65 14.89 22.81
N THR A 279 -3.94 14.57 22.94
CA THR A 279 -4.35 13.37 23.67
C THR A 279 -3.98 12.11 22.88
N PHE A 280 -3.32 11.16 23.54
CA PHE A 280 -3.08 9.82 22.99
C PHE A 280 -4.41 9.23 22.51
N ASP A 281 -4.47 8.80 21.24
CA ASP A 281 -5.72 8.48 20.54
C ASP A 281 -6.73 9.62 20.68
N ASN A 282 -6.44 10.77 20.07
CA ASN A 282 -7.31 11.96 20.07
C ASN A 282 -8.77 11.64 19.68
N GLY A 283 -9.02 10.45 19.14
CA GLY A 283 -10.33 9.91 18.88
C GLY A 283 -10.96 10.52 17.64
N LEU A 284 -10.25 11.44 16.97
CA LEU A 284 -10.69 12.06 15.74
C LEU A 284 -10.35 11.16 14.56
N LYS A 285 -11.33 11.03 13.66
CA LYS A 285 -11.16 10.26 12.44
C LYS A 285 -11.99 10.86 11.31
N GLY A 286 -11.35 11.16 10.20
CA GLY A 286 -12.02 11.54 8.96
C GLY A 286 -12.25 10.30 8.09
N VAL A 287 -13.49 10.07 7.67
CA VAL A 287 -13.83 9.02 6.70
C VAL A 287 -14.37 9.67 5.43
N PHE A 288 -13.71 9.41 4.31
CA PHE A 288 -14.03 9.93 3.00
C PHE A 288 -14.58 8.80 2.13
N LEU A 289 -15.81 8.98 1.64
CA LEU A 289 -16.39 8.13 0.61
C LEU A 289 -16.27 8.88 -0.71
N VAL A 290 -15.35 8.40 -1.55
CA VAL A 290 -15.01 9.03 -2.83
C VAL A 290 -15.72 8.34 -3.99
N PRO A 291 -15.97 9.04 -5.10
CA PRO A 291 -16.42 8.41 -6.33
C PRO A 291 -15.45 7.31 -6.80
N THR A 292 -15.97 6.33 -7.51
CA THR A 292 -15.17 5.19 -8.02
C THR A 292 -14.23 5.56 -9.16
N LEU A 293 -14.45 6.70 -9.84
CA LEU A 293 -13.66 7.17 -10.98
C LEU A 293 -12.79 8.38 -10.63
N MET A 294 -12.29 8.43 -9.39
CA MET A 294 -11.48 9.55 -8.92
C MET A 294 -10.06 9.44 -9.46
N ASP A 295 -9.54 10.48 -10.10
CA ASP A 295 -8.25 10.43 -10.83
C ASP A 295 -7.04 10.35 -9.89
N ARG A 296 -7.03 11.18 -8.83
CA ARG A 296 -5.86 11.29 -7.93
C ARG A 296 -6.24 11.42 -6.47
N ILE A 297 -5.48 10.77 -5.61
CA ILE A 297 -5.68 10.80 -4.15
C ILE A 297 -4.36 11.11 -3.46
N TYR A 298 -4.31 12.25 -2.77
CA TYR A 298 -3.18 12.67 -1.95
C TYR A 298 -3.59 12.80 -0.49
N LEU A 299 -2.97 12.02 0.39
CA LEU A 299 -3.30 11.98 1.80
C LEU A 299 -2.04 12.26 2.62
N GLN A 300 -2.15 13.19 3.56
CA GLN A 300 -1.09 13.56 4.46
C GLN A 300 -1.62 13.57 5.88
N SER A 301 -0.92 12.87 6.77
CA SER A 301 -1.17 12.95 8.19
C SER A 301 0.07 13.36 8.97
N LYS A 302 -0.16 14.14 10.03
CA LYS A 302 0.87 14.63 10.95
C LYS A 302 0.69 13.96 12.30
N ASN A 303 1.74 14.01 13.13
CA ASN A 303 1.75 13.37 14.44
C ASN A 303 1.47 11.85 14.30
N GLU A 304 0.67 11.28 15.20
CA GLU A 304 0.30 9.85 15.23
C GLU A 304 -0.87 9.48 14.30
N GLY A 305 -1.33 10.41 13.45
CA GLY A 305 -2.47 10.15 12.57
C GLY A 305 -2.16 9.08 11.51
N SER A 306 -2.91 7.98 11.55
CA SER A 306 -2.77 6.86 10.60
C SER A 306 -3.71 7.03 9.40
N ILE A 307 -3.30 6.51 8.24
CA ILE A 307 -4.08 6.61 7.00
C ILE A 307 -4.48 5.20 6.54
N GLU A 308 -5.77 5.00 6.24
CA GLU A 308 -6.29 3.79 5.59
C GLU A 308 -6.89 4.15 4.22
N LEU A 309 -6.37 3.62 3.12
CA LEU A 309 -6.95 3.73 1.78
C LEU A 309 -7.47 2.36 1.34
N ASP A 310 -8.76 2.28 1.04
CA ASP A 310 -9.41 1.08 0.50
C ASP A 310 -9.74 1.32 -0.99
N GLY A 311 -8.87 0.80 -1.85
CA GLY A 311 -8.91 0.94 -3.30
C GLY A 311 -9.77 -0.10 -4.01
N HIS A 312 -10.38 -1.05 -3.30
CA HIS A 312 -11.06 -2.21 -3.89
C HIS A 312 -12.12 -1.89 -4.95
N ILE A 313 -12.74 -0.70 -4.85
CA ILE A 313 -13.74 -0.23 -5.82
C ILE A 313 -13.40 1.14 -6.40
N ILE A 314 -12.17 1.62 -6.21
CA ILE A 314 -11.68 2.85 -6.85
C ILE A 314 -10.89 2.40 -8.09
N ASN A 315 -11.43 2.72 -9.25
CA ASN A 315 -10.85 2.35 -10.53
C ASN A 315 -10.12 3.56 -11.13
N GLU A 316 -9.19 3.29 -12.05
CA GLU A 316 -8.57 4.33 -12.91
C GLU A 316 -7.83 5.43 -12.13
N LEU A 317 -7.26 5.09 -10.97
CA LEU A 317 -6.39 6.02 -10.25
C LEU A 317 -5.10 6.25 -11.07
N THR A 318 -4.89 7.46 -11.57
CA THR A 318 -3.62 7.81 -12.20
C THR A 318 -2.52 7.94 -11.15
N SER A 319 -2.81 8.56 -10.00
CA SER A 319 -1.77 8.80 -8.99
C SER A 319 -2.30 8.78 -7.56
N VAL A 320 -1.57 8.07 -6.71
CA VAL A 320 -1.78 8.02 -5.26
C VAL A 320 -0.51 8.46 -4.53
N GLY A 321 -0.65 9.45 -3.65
CA GLY A 321 0.43 9.89 -2.76
C GLY A 321 -0.02 9.88 -1.31
N ILE A 322 0.62 9.07 -0.47
CA ILE A 322 0.29 8.97 0.96
C ILE A 322 1.53 9.27 1.79
N TYR A 323 1.40 10.19 2.73
CA TYR A 323 2.45 10.55 3.68
C TYR A 323 1.95 10.54 5.12
N THR A 324 2.73 9.93 6.02
CA THR A 324 2.54 10.03 7.46
C THR A 324 3.83 10.41 8.18
N GLU A 325 3.70 11.13 9.29
CA GLU A 325 4.84 11.39 10.17
C GLU A 325 5.13 10.20 11.08
N ALA A 326 4.23 9.90 12.03
CA ALA A 326 4.40 8.76 12.95
C ALA A 326 3.27 7.73 12.89
N GLY A 327 2.14 8.05 12.25
CA GLY A 327 1.06 7.09 12.05
C GLY A 327 1.36 6.09 10.93
N ASN A 328 0.69 4.94 10.99
CA ASN A 328 0.84 3.89 9.98
C ASN A 328 0.04 4.22 8.71
N ILE A 329 0.51 3.71 7.58
CA ILE A 329 -0.21 3.70 6.30
C ILE A 329 -0.73 2.30 6.07
N ARG A 330 -2.02 2.17 5.78
CA ARG A 330 -2.65 0.92 5.40
C ARG A 330 -3.35 1.08 4.07
N VAL A 331 -2.93 0.33 3.07
CA VAL A 331 -3.53 0.30 1.74
C VAL A 331 -4.19 -1.05 1.52
N LYS A 332 -5.36 -1.07 0.90
CA LYS A 332 -6.08 -2.30 0.55
C LYS A 332 -6.45 -2.31 -0.91
N GLU A 333 -6.06 -3.36 -1.62
CA GLU A 333 -6.38 -3.59 -3.04
C GLU A 333 -6.27 -2.31 -3.87
N LEU A 334 -5.04 -1.83 -4.07
CA LEU A 334 -4.78 -0.56 -4.76
C LEU A 334 -4.22 -0.82 -6.15
N CYS A 335 -4.96 -0.37 -7.16
CA CYS A 335 -4.52 -0.33 -8.54
C CYS A 335 -4.38 1.13 -8.98
N SER A 336 -3.18 1.55 -9.37
CA SER A 336 -2.93 2.91 -9.86
C SER A 336 -1.71 2.95 -10.79
N CYS A 337 -1.61 3.93 -11.69
CA CYS A 337 -0.41 4.08 -12.51
C CYS A 337 0.81 4.45 -11.66
N GLU A 338 0.68 5.42 -10.76
CA GLU A 338 1.75 5.86 -9.86
C GLU A 338 1.32 5.75 -8.39
N VAL A 339 2.09 5.04 -7.58
CA VAL A 339 1.85 4.93 -6.13
C VAL A 339 3.09 5.39 -5.37
N LYS A 340 2.93 6.39 -4.50
CA LYS A 340 3.98 6.92 -3.62
C LYS A 340 3.53 6.83 -2.17
N LEU A 341 4.17 5.97 -1.38
CA LEU A 341 3.89 5.78 0.04
C LEU A 341 5.11 6.19 0.84
N ALA A 342 4.96 7.12 1.78
CA ALA A 342 6.08 7.61 2.57
C ALA A 342 5.70 7.75 4.04
N SER A 343 6.56 7.27 4.94
CA SER A 343 6.33 7.36 6.37
C SER A 343 7.62 7.67 7.11
N ARG A 344 7.60 8.60 8.08
CA ARG A 344 8.82 8.95 8.82
C ARG A 344 9.14 7.98 9.96
N PHE A 345 8.13 7.44 10.64
CA PHE A 345 8.32 6.49 11.75
C PHE A 345 7.26 5.39 11.80
N GLY A 346 6.16 5.51 11.06
CA GLY A 346 5.09 4.52 11.06
C GLY A 346 5.28 3.45 9.99
N ASP A 347 4.60 2.32 10.16
CA ASP A 347 4.68 1.21 9.22
C ASP A 347 3.82 1.46 7.97
N ILE A 348 4.24 0.87 6.85
CA ILE A 348 3.49 0.85 5.60
C ILE A 348 3.04 -0.58 5.34
N ILE A 349 1.72 -0.81 5.36
CA ILE A 349 1.10 -2.13 5.24
C ILE A 349 0.18 -2.13 4.02
N SER A 350 0.46 -3.00 3.06
CA SER A 350 -0.43 -3.31 1.94
C SER A 350 -1.14 -4.64 2.18
N ASP A 351 -2.46 -4.58 2.41
CA ASP A 351 -3.30 -5.78 2.41
C ASP A 351 -3.87 -6.01 1.00
N GLY A 352 -3.49 -7.11 0.34
CA GLY A 352 -3.99 -7.43 -1.00
C GLY A 352 -2.98 -7.05 -2.08
N THR A 353 -3.48 -6.71 -3.27
CA THR A 353 -2.65 -6.35 -4.42
C THR A 353 -2.30 -4.86 -4.42
N LEU A 354 -1.02 -4.57 -4.64
CA LEU A 354 -0.49 -3.24 -4.89
C LEU A 354 0.02 -3.20 -6.33
N GLU A 355 -0.74 -2.58 -7.22
CA GLU A 355 -0.45 -2.53 -8.65
C GLU A 355 -0.03 -1.11 -9.08
N GLY A 356 1.08 -1.00 -9.81
CA GLY A 356 1.52 0.26 -10.43
C GLY A 356 3.03 0.47 -10.50
N HIS A 357 3.44 1.71 -10.79
CA HIS A 357 4.78 2.22 -10.48
C HIS A 357 4.84 2.58 -9.00
N VAL A 358 5.33 1.66 -8.18
CA VAL A 358 5.27 1.76 -6.72
C VAL A 358 6.60 2.27 -6.16
N VAL A 359 6.54 3.36 -5.40
CA VAL A 359 7.66 3.89 -4.62
C VAL A 359 7.25 3.94 -3.15
N VAL A 360 8.02 3.26 -2.30
CA VAL A 360 7.81 3.19 -0.86
C VAL A 360 9.05 3.68 -0.14
N GLU A 361 8.86 4.63 0.77
CA GLU A 361 9.93 5.17 1.61
C GLU A 361 9.52 5.12 3.09
N THR A 362 10.28 4.41 3.91
CA THR A 362 10.19 4.53 5.36
C THR A 362 11.50 5.11 5.92
N TYR A 363 11.37 6.02 6.87
CA TYR A 363 12.50 6.53 7.63
C TYR A 363 12.45 5.99 9.06
N GLY A 364 13.51 6.22 9.83
CA GLY A 364 13.55 5.78 11.22
C GLY A 364 13.44 4.27 11.35
N GLN A 365 12.38 3.79 12.00
CA GLN A 365 12.13 2.37 12.34
C GLN A 365 10.85 1.84 11.68
N GLY A 366 10.32 2.51 10.65
CA GLY A 366 9.08 2.09 10.00
C GLY A 366 9.30 0.88 9.09
N ASP A 367 8.46 -0.14 9.22
CA ASP A 367 8.54 -1.35 8.40
C ASP A 367 7.71 -1.24 7.12
N PHE A 368 8.07 -2.02 6.09
CA PHE A 368 7.22 -2.24 4.92
C PHE A 368 6.73 -3.69 4.86
N GLN A 369 5.41 -3.85 4.79
CA GLN A 369 4.76 -5.16 4.67
C GLN A 369 3.80 -5.17 3.48
N ALA A 370 3.95 -6.15 2.60
CA ALA A 370 3.04 -6.35 1.47
C ALA A 370 2.74 -7.84 1.24
N LYS A 371 1.59 -8.08 0.58
CA LYS A 371 1.19 -9.42 0.17
C LYS A 371 1.48 -9.68 -1.30
N TYR A 372 0.85 -8.94 -2.21
CA TYR A 372 1.05 -9.08 -3.65
C TYR A 372 1.44 -7.73 -4.24
N ILE A 373 2.43 -7.72 -5.12
CA ILE A 373 2.87 -6.52 -5.82
C ILE A 373 2.95 -6.85 -7.31
N GLU A 374 2.29 -6.04 -8.12
CA GLU A 374 2.28 -6.19 -9.57
C GLU A 374 2.57 -4.85 -10.23
N GLY A 375 3.13 -4.88 -11.44
CA GLY A 375 3.25 -3.68 -12.26
C GLY A 375 4.66 -3.42 -12.79
N PRO A 376 4.86 -2.30 -13.46
CA PRO A 376 6.09 -2.05 -14.22
C PRO A 376 7.34 -1.91 -13.33
N SER A 377 7.23 -1.26 -12.17
CA SER A 377 8.39 -1.03 -11.30
C SER A 377 8.03 -0.93 -9.83
N LEU A 378 8.90 -1.48 -8.97
CA LEU A 378 8.82 -1.34 -7.52
C LEU A 378 10.14 -0.79 -6.97
N THR A 379 10.05 0.19 -6.08
CA THR A 379 11.19 0.68 -5.28
C THR A 379 10.77 0.80 -3.83
N VAL A 380 11.46 0.10 -2.95
CA VAL A 380 11.25 0.14 -1.50
C VAL A 380 12.55 0.55 -0.84
N THR A 381 12.51 1.61 -0.05
CA THR A 381 13.64 2.13 0.71
C THR A 381 13.24 2.27 2.17
N THR A 382 14.00 1.65 3.06
CA THR A 382 13.85 1.79 4.51
C THR A 382 15.17 2.25 5.14
N GLU A 383 15.10 2.96 6.27
CA GLU A 383 16.31 3.32 7.03
C GLU A 383 16.70 2.19 7.99
N ASN A 384 15.94 1.99 9.07
CA ASN A 384 16.20 0.93 10.06
C ASN A 384 15.04 -0.06 10.20
N GLY A 385 14.18 -0.16 9.18
CA GLY A 385 12.99 -1.00 9.19
C GLY A 385 13.12 -2.22 8.28
N ASP A 386 12.32 -3.23 8.57
CA ASP A 386 12.27 -4.49 7.84
C ASP A 386 11.41 -4.36 6.57
N ILE A 387 11.77 -5.12 5.55
CA ILE A 387 11.02 -5.24 4.29
C ILE A 387 10.50 -6.66 4.20
N ASN A 388 9.18 -6.85 4.25
CA ASN A 388 8.57 -8.16 4.18
C ASN A 388 7.48 -8.23 3.10
N VAL A 389 7.75 -8.98 2.04
CA VAL A 389 6.77 -9.29 1.00
C VAL A 389 6.46 -10.77 1.03
N THR A 390 5.24 -11.08 1.47
CA THR A 390 4.83 -12.44 1.84
C THR A 390 4.23 -13.26 0.70
N GLY A 391 3.90 -12.65 -0.43
CA GLY A 391 3.42 -13.31 -1.64
C GLY A 391 4.27 -12.96 -2.86
N GLU A 392 3.62 -12.88 -4.02
CA GLU A 392 4.28 -12.71 -5.32
C GLU A 392 4.64 -11.24 -5.61
N ILE A 393 5.83 -11.07 -6.17
CA ILE A 393 6.33 -9.80 -6.72
C ILE A 393 6.46 -10.00 -8.23
N HIS A 394 5.45 -9.56 -8.97
CA HIS A 394 5.40 -9.64 -10.42
C HIS A 394 5.65 -8.27 -11.04
N THR A 395 6.88 -7.79 -10.91
CA THR A 395 7.29 -6.49 -11.46
C THR A 395 8.40 -6.62 -12.47
N ASN A 396 8.48 -5.77 -13.49
CA ASN A 396 9.56 -5.87 -14.49
C ASN A 396 10.93 -5.55 -13.86
N ALA A 397 10.96 -4.53 -13.00
CA ALA A 397 12.12 -4.13 -12.23
C ALA A 397 11.74 -3.84 -10.76
N SER A 398 12.35 -4.54 -9.83
CA SER A 398 12.19 -4.29 -8.39
C SER A 398 13.50 -3.85 -7.74
N GLN A 399 13.41 -2.91 -6.80
CA GLN A 399 14.55 -2.41 -6.04
C GLN A 399 14.18 -2.38 -4.56
N PHE A 400 15.02 -3.02 -3.74
CA PHE A 400 14.85 -3.09 -2.29
C PHE A 400 16.11 -2.60 -1.62
N PHE A 401 15.98 -1.61 -0.75
CA PHE A 401 17.09 -1.01 -0.04
C PHE A 401 16.74 -0.81 1.43
N THR A 402 17.65 -1.22 2.31
CA THR A 402 17.62 -0.87 3.73
C THR A 402 19.01 -0.49 4.22
N GLN A 403 19.10 0.45 5.16
CA GLN A 403 20.37 0.71 5.85
C GLN A 403 20.61 -0.35 6.92
N CYS A 404 19.65 -0.54 7.84
CA CYS A 404 19.62 -1.61 8.81
C CYS A 404 18.25 -2.30 8.80
N GLY A 405 18.20 -3.62 8.72
CA GLY A 405 16.94 -4.35 8.76
C GLY A 405 16.95 -5.58 7.89
N ASP A 406 16.03 -6.48 8.16
CA ASP A 406 15.91 -7.75 7.46
C ASP A 406 15.01 -7.57 6.22
N ILE A 407 15.42 -8.21 5.12
CA ILE A 407 14.66 -8.24 3.88
C ILE A 407 14.17 -9.67 3.64
N THR A 408 12.85 -9.86 3.59
CA THR A 408 12.20 -11.14 3.29
C THR A 408 11.32 -11.02 2.05
N LEU A 409 11.67 -11.75 0.98
CA LEU A 409 10.99 -11.70 -0.32
C LEU A 409 10.63 -13.11 -0.77
N LYS A 410 9.36 -13.50 -0.63
CA LYS A 410 8.98 -14.90 -0.82
C LYS A 410 8.95 -15.39 -2.26
N GLN A 411 8.51 -14.58 -3.21
CA GLN A 411 8.42 -15.01 -4.60
C GLN A 411 8.77 -13.85 -5.52
N LEU A 412 10.02 -13.84 -5.98
CA LEU A 412 10.55 -12.82 -6.88
C LEU A 412 10.51 -13.30 -8.34
N HIS A 413 10.03 -12.42 -9.21
CA HIS A 413 10.05 -12.59 -10.65
C HIS A 413 10.81 -11.45 -11.34
N ASN A 414 11.29 -11.71 -12.56
CA ASN A 414 11.98 -10.77 -13.44
C ASN A 414 13.26 -10.17 -12.80
N SER A 415 13.55 -8.89 -13.05
CA SER A 415 14.80 -8.24 -12.61
C SER A 415 14.65 -7.61 -11.23
N SER A 416 15.55 -7.95 -10.31
CA SER A 416 15.51 -7.49 -8.92
C SER A 416 16.88 -7.03 -8.41
N CYS A 417 16.93 -5.87 -7.76
CA CYS A 417 18.12 -5.34 -7.10
C CYS A 417 17.85 -5.19 -5.59
N ILE A 418 18.68 -5.80 -4.76
CA ILE A 418 18.50 -5.85 -3.30
C ILE A 418 19.80 -5.38 -2.63
N MET A 419 19.71 -4.46 -1.68
CA MET A 419 20.87 -3.93 -0.97
C MET A 419 20.58 -3.70 0.51
N ILE A 420 21.39 -4.34 1.38
CA ILE A 420 21.44 -4.10 2.83
C ILE A 420 22.77 -3.42 3.14
N ARG A 421 22.72 -2.11 3.45
CA ARG A 421 23.92 -1.25 3.48
C ARG A 421 24.81 -1.47 4.68
N GLU A 422 24.24 -1.64 5.87
CA GLU A 422 24.99 -1.74 7.12
C GLU A 422 24.87 -3.12 7.76
N SER A 423 23.66 -3.49 8.19
CA SER A 423 23.42 -4.79 8.81
C SER A 423 21.99 -5.28 8.66
N GLY A 424 21.83 -6.58 8.39
CA GLY A 424 20.54 -7.23 8.25
C GLY A 424 20.66 -8.51 7.45
N ASN A 425 19.67 -9.39 7.60
CA ASN A 425 19.61 -10.66 6.91
C ASN A 425 18.74 -10.55 5.65
N LEU A 426 19.11 -11.29 4.62
CA LEU A 426 18.33 -11.41 3.41
C LEU A 426 17.76 -12.83 3.31
N THR A 427 16.44 -12.96 3.23
CA THR A 427 15.76 -14.19 2.85
C THR A 427 15.02 -13.94 1.56
N MET A 428 15.33 -14.67 0.50
CA MET A 428 14.66 -14.50 -0.78
C MET A 428 14.45 -15.81 -1.53
N HIS A 429 13.42 -15.86 -2.36
CA HIS A 429 13.20 -16.94 -3.31
C HIS A 429 12.93 -16.38 -4.70
N LEU A 430 13.90 -16.57 -5.59
CA LEU A 430 13.83 -16.21 -7.00
C LEU A 430 13.18 -17.37 -7.77
N VAL A 431 11.94 -17.16 -8.20
CA VAL A 431 11.19 -18.15 -8.97
C VAL A 431 11.65 -18.13 -10.43
N HIS A 432 11.74 -16.95 -11.03
CA HIS A 432 12.18 -16.80 -12.42
C HIS A 432 12.66 -15.38 -12.69
N GLY A 433 13.92 -15.20 -13.08
CA GLY A 433 14.42 -13.89 -13.47
C GLY A 433 15.91 -13.69 -13.23
N GLU A 434 16.29 -12.48 -12.85
CA GLU A 434 17.65 -12.13 -12.48
C GLU A 434 17.66 -11.33 -11.18
N VAL A 435 18.70 -11.53 -10.37
CA VAL A 435 18.82 -10.88 -9.07
C VAL A 435 20.24 -10.40 -8.83
N THR A 436 20.37 -9.15 -8.37
CA THR A 436 21.61 -8.62 -7.79
C THR A 436 21.34 -8.30 -6.33
N ALA A 437 21.96 -9.04 -5.42
CA ALA A 437 21.80 -8.86 -3.98
C ALA A 437 23.15 -8.58 -3.31
N ILE A 438 23.24 -7.49 -2.54
CA ILE A 438 24.44 -7.09 -1.82
C ILE A 438 24.08 -6.86 -0.35
N VAL A 439 24.69 -7.65 0.54
CA VAL A 439 24.55 -7.52 2.00
C VAL A 439 25.93 -7.22 2.58
N LYS A 440 26.06 -6.08 3.27
CA LYS A 440 27.33 -5.72 3.91
C LYS A 440 27.61 -6.61 5.12
N LYS A 441 26.64 -6.73 6.04
CA LYS A 441 26.77 -7.56 7.24
C LYS A 441 25.46 -8.30 7.51
N GLY A 442 25.52 -9.62 7.63
CA GLY A 442 24.37 -10.47 7.87
C GLY A 442 24.29 -11.62 6.87
N ASP A 443 23.37 -12.54 7.13
CA ASP A 443 23.30 -13.80 6.39
C ASP A 443 22.35 -13.69 5.19
N ILE A 444 22.70 -14.39 4.11
CA ILE A 444 21.85 -14.51 2.92
C ILE A 444 21.31 -15.94 2.82
N HIS A 445 19.99 -16.07 2.82
CA HIS A 445 19.25 -17.29 2.53
C HIS A 445 18.54 -17.12 1.19
N ALA A 446 19.07 -17.72 0.14
CA ALA A 446 18.54 -17.60 -1.21
C ALA A 446 18.08 -18.96 -1.74
N THR A 447 16.83 -19.04 -2.18
CA THR A 447 16.33 -20.15 -3.01
C THR A 447 16.22 -19.66 -4.44
N VAL A 448 16.76 -20.40 -5.41
CA VAL A 448 16.80 -19.98 -6.81
C VAL A 448 16.34 -21.12 -7.71
N ASP A 449 15.19 -20.95 -8.35
CA ASP A 449 14.61 -21.97 -9.23
C ASP A 449 15.07 -21.81 -10.68
N SER A 450 14.95 -20.59 -11.21
CA SER A 450 15.28 -20.27 -12.59
C SER A 450 15.94 -18.91 -12.72
N VAL A 451 17.09 -18.88 -13.38
CA VAL A 451 17.82 -17.66 -13.71
C VAL A 451 17.76 -17.43 -15.21
N THR A 452 17.36 -16.24 -15.64
CA THR A 452 17.28 -15.85 -17.06
C THR A 452 18.40 -14.92 -17.51
N GLY A 453 19.04 -14.22 -16.58
CA GLY A 453 20.08 -13.23 -16.84
C GLY A 453 21.33 -13.41 -15.97
N SER A 454 22.15 -12.37 -15.90
CA SER A 454 23.33 -12.38 -15.01
C SER A 454 22.89 -12.03 -13.60
N SER A 455 23.02 -12.98 -12.68
CA SER A 455 22.67 -12.79 -11.28
C SER A 455 23.91 -12.76 -10.40
N SER A 456 23.88 -11.98 -9.32
CA SER A 456 24.97 -11.84 -8.37
C SER A 456 24.46 -11.78 -6.94
N LEU A 457 25.00 -12.63 -6.07
CA LEU A 457 24.77 -12.61 -4.63
C LEU A 457 26.08 -12.33 -3.92
N GLN A 458 26.11 -11.29 -3.09
CA GLN A 458 27.29 -10.88 -2.36
C GLN A 458 26.99 -10.65 -0.88
N ALA A 459 27.69 -11.37 -0.01
CA ALA A 459 27.68 -11.13 1.44
C ALA A 459 29.10 -10.75 1.88
N ALA A 460 29.32 -9.50 2.28
CA ALA A 460 30.67 -9.04 2.64
C ALA A 460 31.13 -9.59 4.00
N GLU A 461 30.23 -9.66 4.97
CA GLU A 461 30.44 -10.28 6.30
C GLU A 461 29.17 -11.08 6.68
N GLY A 462 29.25 -12.40 6.69
CA GLY A 462 28.10 -13.26 6.97
C GLY A 462 28.08 -14.50 6.10
N ASP A 463 27.21 -15.44 6.45
CA ASP A 463 27.11 -16.71 5.76
C ASP A 463 26.08 -16.63 4.62
N LEU A 464 26.31 -17.42 3.56
CA LEU A 464 25.37 -17.55 2.45
C LEU A 464 24.91 -18.99 2.31
N THR A 465 23.60 -19.19 2.38
CA THR A 465 22.96 -20.47 2.06
C THR A 465 22.20 -20.31 0.75
N LEU A 466 22.66 -21.02 -0.28
CA LEU A 466 22.04 -21.08 -1.61
C LEU A 466 21.36 -22.43 -1.79
N THR A 467 20.06 -22.43 -2.02
CA THR A 467 19.28 -23.62 -2.34
C THR A 467 18.88 -23.59 -3.81
N ILE A 468 19.19 -24.66 -4.55
CA ILE A 468 18.89 -24.79 -5.98
C ILE A 468 18.19 -26.11 -6.31
N PRO A 469 17.41 -26.19 -7.39
CA PRO A 469 16.85 -27.44 -7.86
C PRO A 469 17.94 -28.38 -8.40
N GLU A 470 17.72 -29.69 -8.24
CA GLU A 470 18.63 -30.73 -8.76
C GLU A 470 18.88 -30.55 -10.26
N LYS A 471 17.84 -30.17 -11.00
CA LYS A 471 17.91 -29.80 -12.42
C LYS A 471 17.79 -28.29 -12.55
N HIS A 472 18.89 -27.62 -12.85
CA HIS A 472 18.95 -26.18 -13.11
C HIS A 472 19.58 -25.89 -14.47
N SER A 473 19.17 -24.78 -15.10
CA SER A 473 19.57 -24.38 -16.46
C SER A 473 20.60 -23.25 -16.51
N PHE A 474 21.27 -22.96 -15.39
CA PHE A 474 22.21 -21.85 -15.26
C PHE A 474 23.57 -22.33 -14.72
N ARG A 475 24.60 -21.51 -14.92
CA ARG A 475 25.96 -21.74 -14.39
C ARG A 475 26.07 -21.12 -13.01
N ILE A 476 26.92 -21.71 -12.16
CA ILE A 476 27.21 -21.20 -10.82
C ILE A 476 28.69 -20.89 -10.77
N CYS A 477 29.04 -19.64 -10.42
CA CYS A 477 30.41 -19.21 -10.17
C CYS A 477 30.47 -18.68 -8.73
N ALA A 478 30.99 -19.49 -7.81
CA ALA A 478 31.01 -19.14 -6.41
C ALA A 478 32.44 -18.92 -5.91
N THR A 479 32.64 -17.94 -5.04
CA THR A 479 33.93 -17.66 -4.39
C THR A 479 33.67 -17.35 -2.92
N ALA A 480 34.24 -18.16 -2.01
CA ALA A 480 34.07 -17.98 -0.57
C ALA A 480 35.31 -18.44 0.20
N THR A 481 35.42 -18.08 1.48
CA THR A 481 36.53 -18.56 2.35
C THR A 481 36.39 -20.04 2.68
N THR A 482 35.18 -20.50 2.96
CA THR A 482 34.86 -21.92 3.14
C THR A 482 33.63 -22.28 2.32
N THR A 483 33.70 -23.35 1.53
CA THR A 483 32.57 -23.85 0.74
C THR A 483 32.14 -25.23 1.23
N ASN A 484 30.83 -25.41 1.37
CA ASN A 484 30.17 -26.67 1.63
C ASN A 484 29.13 -26.89 0.54
N ILE A 485 29.46 -27.75 -0.43
CA ILE A 485 28.69 -27.93 -1.65
C ILE A 485 28.10 -29.33 -1.64
N ALA A 486 26.79 -29.44 -1.90
CA ALA A 486 26.12 -30.72 -2.02
C ALA A 486 26.85 -31.64 -3.04
N PRO A 487 27.12 -32.92 -2.73
CA PRO A 487 27.95 -33.80 -3.56
C PRO A 487 27.52 -33.89 -5.03
N LYS A 488 26.22 -33.86 -5.30
CA LYS A 488 25.68 -33.90 -6.67
C LYS A 488 26.07 -32.67 -7.49
N ILE A 489 26.08 -31.48 -6.88
CA ILE A 489 26.52 -30.22 -7.53
C ILE A 489 28.04 -30.24 -7.68
N LEU A 490 28.75 -30.72 -6.65
CA LEU A 490 30.20 -30.82 -6.70
C LEU A 490 30.68 -31.72 -7.84
N ASN A 491 29.98 -32.82 -8.10
CA ASN A 491 30.29 -33.74 -9.20
C ASN A 491 30.07 -33.14 -10.60
N SER A 492 29.32 -32.04 -10.73
CA SER A 492 29.07 -31.36 -12.01
C SER A 492 29.94 -30.12 -12.23
N GLY A 493 30.87 -29.83 -11.32
CA GLY A 493 31.71 -28.63 -11.36
C GLY A 493 33.15 -28.87 -10.97
N GLU A 494 33.92 -27.79 -10.96
CA GLU A 494 35.33 -27.77 -10.62
C GLU A 494 35.56 -26.85 -9.42
N LEU A 495 36.26 -27.37 -8.40
CA LEU A 495 36.67 -26.62 -7.22
C LEU A 495 38.16 -26.27 -7.32
N PHE A 496 38.45 -24.99 -7.30
CA PHE A 496 39.80 -24.43 -7.32
C PHE A 496 40.15 -23.82 -5.98
N LEU A 497 41.32 -24.18 -5.47
CA LEU A 497 41.94 -23.51 -4.34
C LEU A 497 42.89 -22.46 -4.90
N SER A 498 42.67 -21.19 -4.58
CA SER A 498 43.58 -20.13 -4.98
C SER A 498 44.87 -20.24 -4.16
N GLU A 499 46.02 -20.40 -4.80
CA GLU A 499 47.32 -20.44 -4.08
C GLU A 499 47.67 -19.08 -3.43
N LYS A 500 47.07 -18.00 -3.91
CA LYS A 500 47.37 -16.61 -3.50
C LYS A 500 46.31 -15.97 -2.61
N SER A 501 45.12 -16.54 -2.52
CA SER A 501 44.05 -16.06 -1.65
C SER A 501 43.47 -17.20 -0.84
N THR A 502 43.05 -16.94 0.40
CA THR A 502 42.38 -17.94 1.26
C THR A 502 40.98 -18.33 0.77
N HIS A 503 40.65 -18.03 -0.49
CA HIS A 503 39.33 -18.25 -1.06
C HIS A 503 39.31 -19.50 -1.94
N GLN A 504 38.24 -20.25 -1.80
CA GLN A 504 37.87 -21.38 -2.63
C GLN A 504 36.94 -20.85 -3.73
N LYS A 505 37.25 -21.20 -4.99
CA LYS A 505 36.43 -20.85 -6.14
C LYS A 505 35.80 -22.12 -6.70
N PHE A 506 34.48 -22.12 -6.84
CA PHE A 506 33.73 -23.21 -7.45
C PHE A 506 33.07 -22.73 -8.73
N THR A 507 33.16 -23.53 -9.80
CA THR A 507 32.43 -23.26 -11.04
C THR A 507 31.68 -24.51 -11.46
N SER A 508 30.36 -24.41 -11.65
CA SER A 508 29.50 -25.47 -12.18
C SER A 508 28.77 -24.97 -13.42
N GLY A 509 28.57 -25.85 -14.41
CA GLY A 509 27.84 -25.52 -15.63
C GLY A 509 27.42 -26.77 -16.39
N SER A 510 26.20 -26.77 -16.89
CA SER A 510 25.66 -27.84 -17.72
C SER A 510 26.44 -27.93 -19.04
N MET A 511 27.20 -29.02 -19.23
CA MET A 511 27.97 -29.32 -20.45
C MET A 511 27.10 -29.68 -21.67
N MET A 512 25.83 -29.27 -21.70
CA MET A 512 24.91 -29.57 -22.80
C MET A 512 25.20 -28.68 -24.02
N GLY A 513 26.32 -28.94 -24.70
CA GLY A 513 26.59 -28.81 -26.15
C GLY A 513 26.23 -27.53 -26.94
N GLY A 514 25.66 -26.50 -26.31
CA GLY A 514 25.34 -25.21 -26.91
C GLY A 514 26.51 -24.25 -26.87
N LYS A 515 26.48 -23.20 -27.69
CA LYS A 515 27.47 -22.11 -27.60
C LYS A 515 27.43 -21.53 -26.18
N ASP A 516 28.56 -21.62 -25.49
CA ASP A 516 28.74 -21.34 -24.05
C ASP A 516 28.32 -19.91 -23.60
N GLU A 517 28.09 -19.00 -24.55
CA GLU A 517 27.81 -17.58 -24.31
C GLU A 517 26.33 -17.25 -23.97
N ASP A 518 25.41 -18.22 -24.05
CA ASP A 518 23.98 -17.98 -23.81
C ASP A 518 23.44 -18.53 -22.49
N ILE A 519 24.27 -19.23 -21.71
CA ILE A 519 23.80 -19.85 -20.46
C ILE A 519 23.83 -18.80 -19.34
N PRO A 520 22.70 -18.51 -18.67
CA PRO A 520 22.66 -17.56 -17.56
C PRO A 520 23.64 -17.95 -16.46
N MET A 521 24.22 -16.96 -15.78
CA MET A 521 25.24 -17.17 -14.75
C MET A 521 24.81 -16.57 -13.42
N LEU A 522 24.87 -17.38 -12.37
CA LEU A 522 24.72 -16.98 -10.98
C LEU A 522 26.11 -16.86 -10.33
N THR A 523 26.52 -15.64 -10.04
CA THR A 523 27.77 -15.34 -9.34
C THR A 523 27.52 -15.22 -7.85
N VAL A 524 28.31 -15.88 -7.02
CA VAL A 524 28.19 -15.85 -5.56
C VAL A 524 29.52 -15.44 -4.96
N TYR A 525 29.55 -14.41 -4.11
CA TYR A 525 30.77 -13.89 -3.52
C TYR A 525 30.63 -13.66 -2.01
N VAL A 526 31.40 -14.42 -1.22
CA VAL A 526 31.35 -14.42 0.25
C VAL A 526 32.77 -14.35 0.82
N PRO A 527 33.44 -13.18 0.79
CA PRO A 527 34.83 -13.06 1.23
C PRO A 527 35.02 -13.36 2.73
N ASN A 528 34.09 -12.98 3.59
CA ASN A 528 34.19 -13.19 5.05
C ASN A 528 33.00 -13.98 5.59
N GLY A 529 32.89 -15.24 5.16
CA GLY A 529 31.87 -16.16 5.64
C GLY A 529 31.95 -17.52 4.97
N ALA A 530 31.02 -18.39 5.35
CA ALA A 530 30.83 -19.70 4.75
C ALA A 530 29.77 -19.66 3.65
N LEU A 531 30.01 -20.43 2.59
CA LEU A 531 29.02 -20.69 1.55
C LEU A 531 28.51 -22.12 1.67
N ASN A 532 27.21 -22.28 1.86
CA ASN A 532 26.50 -23.55 1.82
C ASN A 532 25.65 -23.61 0.54
N ILE A 533 25.93 -24.57 -0.35
CA ILE A 533 25.07 -24.82 -1.53
C ILE A 533 24.32 -26.13 -1.32
N LEU A 534 23.00 -26.01 -1.19
CA LEU A 534 22.06 -27.10 -0.95
C LEU A 534 21.25 -27.39 -2.21
N MET A 535 20.80 -28.64 -2.35
CA MET A 535 19.81 -29.00 -3.37
C MET A 535 18.43 -29.11 -2.71
N THR A 536 17.39 -28.61 -3.36
CA THR A 536 16.03 -29.05 -3.02
C THR A 536 15.87 -30.51 -3.45
N PRO A 537 15.29 -31.38 -2.61
CA PRO A 537 14.84 -32.68 -3.08
C PRO A 537 13.80 -32.44 -4.17
N ASN A 538 13.86 -33.18 -5.29
CA ASN A 538 12.78 -33.13 -6.27
C ASN A 538 11.49 -33.46 -5.53
N GLU A 539 10.56 -32.51 -5.47
CA GLU A 539 9.16 -32.88 -5.30
C GLU A 539 8.81 -33.64 -6.57
N GLU A 540 8.94 -34.98 -6.51
CA GLU A 540 8.30 -35.84 -7.49
C GLU A 540 6.81 -35.46 -7.44
N HIS A 541 6.38 -34.69 -8.43
CA HIS A 541 4.97 -34.43 -8.68
C HIS A 541 4.28 -35.80 -8.75
N HIS A 542 3.61 -36.17 -7.66
CA HIS A 542 2.59 -37.22 -7.66
C HIS A 542 1.41 -36.72 -8.50
N GLU A 543 1.57 -36.70 -9.82
CA GLU A 543 0.49 -36.53 -10.81
C GLU A 543 -0.10 -37.89 -11.25
N GLU A 544 0.20 -38.98 -10.54
CA GLU A 544 -0.52 -40.24 -10.68
C GLU A 544 -1.51 -40.39 -9.52
N LEU A 545 -2.82 -40.19 -9.79
CA LEU A 545 -3.98 -40.97 -9.28
C LEU A 545 -5.33 -40.22 -9.27
N ASP A 546 -5.67 -39.41 -10.28
CA ASP A 546 -7.06 -38.91 -10.47
C ASP A 546 -7.74 -39.42 -11.75
N SER A 547 -7.25 -40.53 -12.33
CA SER A 547 -7.87 -41.18 -13.50
C SER A 547 -8.56 -42.51 -13.19
N ILE A 548 -9.11 -42.70 -11.98
CA ILE A 548 -10.07 -43.77 -11.69
C ILE A 548 -11.15 -43.28 -10.70
N SER A 549 -12.21 -42.65 -11.22
CA SER A 549 -13.60 -42.81 -10.71
C SER A 549 -14.61 -42.20 -11.67
#